data_AF-A0A820BRI1-F1
#
_entry.id   AF-A0A820BRI1-F1
#
_cell.length_a   1.000
_cell.length_b   1.000
_cell.length_c   1.000
_cell.angle_alpha   90.00
_cell.angle_beta   90.00
_cell.angle_gamma   90.00
#
_symmetry.space_group_name_H-M   'P 1'
#
loop_
_entity.id
_entity.type
_entity.pdbx_description
1 polymer ?
#
loop_
_entity_poly.entity_id
_entity_poly.type
_entity_poly.pdbx_seq_one_letter_code
_entity_poly.pdbx_strand_id
1 'polypeptide(L)'
;DIYSFNVEQSEGQYNLISVLMNANPPLSIQQAMDQAGQMVIDEYAHFERLQRQLPSWGADIDDQVEKYVDGLGKVIRGNLCWCFETQKYFGSETEEVKRTRCIKLLPPTTTVQENLLHSQKNAKVSSSTHKGKDNAHQLNDSQNKMNHNMDINSNGNLDDILEPFNYLKSLPGKNVRSKLIEALNYWFQVSEEKFKIIDEIMGMLHNASLLMDDIEDGSALRRGSPVAHLIYGTPLTINAAELVCFLAIQKAYTLNNPNVGRILIDHLVDLHKGQGYDIWWRENNICPTEENYYKMIDNKCGGLFHLILDLLKTCSPIDLTEEKIKAINDLCQTFGLF
;
A
#
# COMPACT_ATOMS: atom_id res chain seq x y z
N ASP A 1 -5.01 -10.47 13.90
CA ASP A 1 -3.93 -11.34 14.38
C ASP A 1 -4.43 -12.38 15.36
N ILE A 2 -4.76 -12.06 16.61
CA ILE A 2 -5.27 -13.10 17.56
C ILE A 2 -6.48 -13.86 16.98
N TYR A 3 -7.49 -13.14 16.49
CA TYR A 3 -8.71 -13.77 15.94
C TYR A 3 -8.46 -14.50 14.62
N SER A 4 -7.56 -13.99 13.78
CA SER A 4 -7.33 -14.48 12.42
C SER A 4 -6.27 -15.58 12.33
N PHE A 5 -5.43 -15.73 13.36
CA PHE A 5 -4.31 -16.66 13.39
C PHE A 5 -4.69 -18.07 12.98
N ASN A 6 -5.81 -18.61 13.49
CA ASN A 6 -6.18 -20.00 13.21
C ASN A 6 -6.44 -20.27 11.72
N VAL A 7 -7.01 -19.28 11.02
CA VAL A 7 -7.24 -19.32 9.58
C VAL A 7 -5.91 -19.14 8.85
N GLU A 8 -5.17 -18.08 9.17
CA GLU A 8 -3.92 -17.71 8.51
C GLU A 8 -2.86 -18.83 8.62
N GLN A 9 -2.67 -19.40 9.81
CA GLN A 9 -1.73 -20.52 10.01
C GLN A 9 -2.13 -21.76 9.20
N SER A 10 -3.43 -22.00 9.01
CA SER A 10 -3.92 -23.12 8.22
C SER A 10 -3.66 -22.92 6.73
N GLU A 11 -3.50 -21.67 6.28
CA GLU A 11 -3.21 -21.29 4.90
C GLU A 11 -1.71 -21.06 4.66
N GLY A 12 -0.86 -21.24 5.68
CA GLY A 12 0.57 -20.98 5.60
C GLY A 12 0.95 -19.49 5.60
N GLN A 13 0.03 -18.63 6.04
CA GLN A 13 0.27 -17.19 6.21
C GLN A 13 0.85 -16.88 7.60
N TYR A 14 1.56 -15.76 7.71
CA TYR A 14 2.22 -15.30 8.93
C TYR A 14 1.53 -14.05 9.48
N ASN A 15 1.40 -13.96 10.80
CA ASN A 15 0.94 -12.75 11.50
C ASN A 15 1.77 -12.53 12.79
N LEU A 16 1.38 -11.57 13.63
CA LEU A 16 2.08 -11.28 14.89
C LEU A 16 2.31 -12.52 15.76
N ILE A 17 1.37 -13.45 15.84
CA ILE A 17 1.52 -14.68 16.64
C ILE A 17 2.66 -15.52 16.10
N SER A 18 2.76 -15.67 14.77
CA SER A 18 3.87 -16.38 14.12
C SER A 18 5.22 -15.70 14.39
N VAL A 19 5.27 -14.36 14.45
CA VAL A 19 6.48 -13.62 14.81
C VAL A 19 6.88 -13.89 16.25
N LEU A 20 5.94 -13.81 17.20
CA LEU A 20 6.18 -14.07 18.62
C LEU A 20 6.61 -15.52 18.89
N MET A 21 6.06 -16.49 18.16
CA MET A 21 6.50 -17.89 18.24
C MET A 21 7.96 -18.06 17.84
N ASN A 22 8.45 -17.27 16.88
CA ASN A 22 9.84 -17.27 16.41
C ASN A 22 10.75 -16.30 17.19
N ALA A 23 10.29 -15.74 18.31
CA ALA A 23 11.13 -14.95 19.20
C ALA A 23 12.32 -15.77 19.74
N ASN A 24 13.27 -15.10 20.39
CA ASN A 24 14.38 -15.76 21.06
C ASN A 24 14.36 -15.47 22.58
N PRO A 25 14.06 -16.46 23.44
CA PRO A 25 13.76 -17.86 23.11
C PRO A 25 12.38 -18.04 22.42
N PRO A 26 12.19 -19.13 21.63
CA PRO A 26 10.91 -19.40 20.97
C PRO A 26 9.76 -19.57 21.97
N LEU A 27 8.59 -19.07 21.59
CA LEU A 27 7.37 -19.17 22.40
C LEU A 27 6.45 -20.26 21.88
N SER A 28 5.76 -20.97 22.78
CA SER A 28 4.61 -21.79 22.38
C SER A 28 3.47 -20.93 21.84
N ILE A 29 2.53 -21.53 21.09
CA ILE A 29 1.35 -20.82 20.57
C ILE A 29 0.59 -20.12 21.71
N GLN A 30 0.39 -20.79 22.85
CA GLN A 30 -0.32 -20.19 23.98
C GLN A 30 0.45 -18.99 24.56
N GLN A 31 1.77 -19.10 24.74
CA GLN A 31 2.59 -17.99 25.24
C GLN A 31 2.59 -16.80 24.27
N ALA A 32 2.65 -17.05 22.95
CA ALA A 32 2.55 -16.01 21.94
C ALA A 32 1.17 -15.33 21.94
N MET A 33 0.09 -16.10 22.10
CA MET A 33 -1.28 -15.58 22.25
C MET A 33 -1.43 -14.73 23.51
N ASP A 34 -0.92 -15.20 24.64
CA ASP A 34 -0.99 -14.48 25.92
C ASP A 34 -0.21 -13.16 25.84
N GLN A 35 0.98 -13.17 25.24
CA GLN A 35 1.79 -11.97 25.03
C GLN A 35 1.09 -10.98 24.09
N ALA A 36 0.56 -11.43 22.95
CA ALA A 36 -0.20 -10.57 22.05
C ALA A 36 -1.45 -9.99 22.74
N GLY A 37 -2.12 -10.78 23.58
CA GLY A 37 -3.25 -10.32 24.40
C GLY A 37 -2.84 -9.22 25.37
N GLN A 38 -1.68 -9.37 26.02
CA GLN A 38 -1.14 -8.35 26.91
C GLN A 38 -0.79 -7.05 26.16
N MET A 39 -0.16 -7.15 24.98
CA MET A 39 0.13 -5.98 24.13
C MET A 39 -1.14 -5.19 23.80
N VAL A 40 -2.24 -5.89 23.47
CA VAL A 40 -3.53 -5.26 23.22
C VAL A 40 -4.06 -4.56 24.48
N ILE A 41 -4.02 -5.21 25.65
CA ILE A 41 -4.47 -4.63 26.93
C ILE A 41 -3.67 -3.36 27.27
N ASP A 42 -2.34 -3.41 27.11
CA ASP A 42 -1.46 -2.29 27.39
C ASP A 42 -1.77 -1.10 26.48
N GLU A 43 -2.08 -1.35 25.20
CA GLU A 43 -2.45 -0.31 24.25
C GLU A 43 -3.82 0.32 24.56
N TYR A 44 -4.80 -0.46 25.03
CA TYR A 44 -6.07 0.10 25.54
C TYR A 44 -5.82 1.02 26.75
N ALA A 45 -5.00 0.58 27.70
CA ALA A 45 -4.66 1.38 28.87
C ALA A 45 -3.90 2.66 28.46
N HIS A 46 -3.04 2.57 27.44
CA HIS A 46 -2.36 3.71 26.86
C HIS A 46 -3.37 4.72 26.28
N PHE A 47 -4.28 4.25 25.41
CA PHE A 47 -5.31 5.08 24.79
C PHE A 47 -6.16 5.82 25.84
N GLU A 48 -6.66 5.12 26.86
CA GLU A 48 -7.44 5.75 27.92
C GLU A 48 -6.64 6.79 28.71
N ARG A 49 -5.35 6.54 28.94
CA ARG A 49 -4.47 7.51 29.61
C ARG A 49 -4.31 8.77 28.77
N LEU A 50 -4.06 8.64 27.46
CA LEU A 50 -3.94 9.79 26.56
C LEU A 50 -5.24 10.58 26.46
N GLN A 51 -6.39 9.89 26.38
CA GLN A 51 -7.70 10.53 26.38
C GLN A 51 -7.91 11.42 27.62
N ARG A 52 -7.46 10.99 28.80
CA ARG A 52 -7.55 11.77 30.04
C ARG A 52 -6.56 12.93 30.11
N GLN A 53 -5.55 12.96 29.24
CA GLN A 53 -4.47 13.95 29.22
C GLN A 53 -4.58 14.95 28.06
N LEU A 54 -5.68 14.91 27.30
CA LEU A 54 -5.92 15.85 26.22
C LEU A 54 -5.91 17.29 26.78
N PRO A 55 -5.13 18.21 26.18
CA PRO A 55 -5.19 19.60 26.56
C PRO A 55 -6.53 20.21 26.14
N SER A 56 -6.81 21.43 26.61
CA SER A 56 -7.99 22.19 26.19
C SER A 56 -7.58 23.28 25.20
N TRP A 57 -8.40 23.42 24.16
CA TRP A 57 -8.25 24.43 23.10
C TRP A 57 -9.47 25.36 23.00
N GLY A 58 -10.42 25.23 23.93
CA GLY A 58 -11.67 25.99 23.97
C GLY A 58 -12.88 25.14 23.62
N ALA A 59 -14.05 25.50 24.16
CA ALA A 59 -15.24 24.65 24.18
C ALA A 59 -15.62 24.05 22.82
N ASP A 60 -15.54 24.84 21.74
CA ASP A 60 -15.92 24.38 20.40
C ASP A 60 -14.94 23.34 19.82
N ILE A 61 -13.64 23.45 20.12
CA ILE A 61 -12.63 22.49 19.66
C ILE A 61 -12.65 21.26 20.57
N ASP A 62 -12.79 21.47 21.88
CA ASP A 62 -12.83 20.39 22.86
C ASP A 62 -14.01 19.44 22.58
N ASP A 63 -15.21 19.94 22.25
CA ASP A 63 -16.37 19.13 21.84
C ASP A 63 -16.12 18.32 20.54
N GLN A 64 -15.39 18.89 19.57
CA GLN A 64 -15.03 18.19 18.34
C GLN A 64 -14.00 17.08 18.59
N VAL A 65 -12.97 17.37 19.40
CA VAL A 65 -11.93 16.40 19.77
C VAL A 65 -12.54 15.27 20.59
N GLU A 66 -13.43 15.58 21.55
CA GLU A 66 -14.11 14.56 22.35
C GLU A 66 -14.92 13.59 21.49
N LYS A 67 -15.71 14.11 20.55
CA LYS A 67 -16.47 13.29 19.59
C LYS A 67 -15.57 12.43 18.71
N TYR A 68 -14.46 12.98 18.25
CA TYR A 68 -13.49 12.24 17.44
C TYR A 68 -12.85 11.09 18.23
N VAL A 69 -12.36 11.36 19.44
CA VAL A 69 -11.71 10.37 20.31
C VAL A 69 -12.69 9.29 20.76
N ASP A 70 -13.93 9.65 21.10
CA ASP A 70 -15.01 8.67 21.36
C ASP A 70 -15.29 7.80 20.12
N GLY A 71 -15.28 8.40 18.92
CA GLY A 71 -15.35 7.69 17.65
C GLY A 71 -14.23 6.65 17.49
N LEU A 72 -12.97 7.01 17.79
CA LEU A 72 -11.84 6.07 17.77
C LEU A 72 -12.04 4.91 18.74
N GLY A 73 -12.46 5.20 19.98
CA GLY A 73 -12.78 4.17 20.97
C GLY A 73 -13.89 3.21 20.50
N LYS A 74 -14.92 3.74 19.82
CA LYS A 74 -15.98 2.94 19.21
C LYS A 74 -15.49 2.08 18.05
N VAL A 75 -14.55 2.55 17.23
CA VAL A 75 -13.94 1.74 16.15
C VAL A 75 -13.18 0.55 16.75
N ILE A 76 -12.37 0.80 17.77
CA ILE A 76 -11.59 -0.23 18.46
C ILE A 76 -12.52 -1.31 19.04
N ARG A 77 -13.54 -0.89 19.80
CA ARG A 77 -14.56 -1.82 20.35
C ARG A 77 -15.38 -2.50 19.27
N GLY A 78 -15.74 -1.76 18.22
CA GLY A 78 -16.53 -2.24 17.10
C GLY A 78 -15.84 -3.38 16.35
N ASN A 79 -14.52 -3.31 16.17
CA ASN A 79 -13.73 -4.39 15.58
C ASN A 79 -13.81 -5.67 16.42
N LEU A 80 -13.66 -5.55 17.75
CA LEU A 80 -13.83 -6.69 18.67
C LEU A 80 -15.23 -7.30 18.54
N CYS A 81 -16.28 -6.48 18.59
CA CYS A 81 -17.67 -6.95 18.43
C CYS A 81 -17.87 -7.65 17.08
N TRP A 82 -17.41 -7.03 15.99
CA TRP A 82 -17.55 -7.56 14.63
C TRP A 82 -16.86 -8.92 14.44
N CYS A 83 -15.68 -9.12 15.04
CA CYS A 83 -14.97 -10.41 15.01
C CYS A 83 -15.78 -11.56 15.64
N PHE A 84 -16.67 -11.26 16.59
CA PHE A 84 -17.54 -12.24 17.26
C PHE A 84 -19.02 -12.18 16.81
N GLU A 85 -19.43 -11.17 16.07
CA GLU A 85 -20.78 -11.12 15.48
C GLU A 85 -20.80 -11.76 14.09
N THR A 86 -19.66 -11.75 13.40
CA THR A 86 -19.52 -12.42 12.12
C THR A 86 -18.98 -13.84 12.29
N GLN A 87 -19.24 -14.68 11.29
CA GLN A 87 -18.71 -16.05 11.22
C GLN A 87 -17.32 -16.11 10.56
N LYS A 88 -16.68 -14.95 10.30
CA LYS A 88 -15.47 -14.88 9.48
C LYS A 88 -14.31 -15.72 10.02
N TYR A 89 -14.08 -15.68 11.33
CA TYR A 89 -12.92 -16.31 11.95
C TYR A 89 -13.25 -17.61 12.70
N PHE A 90 -14.46 -17.70 13.25
CA PHE A 90 -14.87 -18.82 14.11
C PHE A 90 -16.03 -19.65 13.55
N GLY A 91 -16.55 -19.31 12.36
CA GLY A 91 -17.60 -20.07 11.71
C GLY A 91 -18.85 -20.23 12.57
N SER A 92 -19.36 -21.45 12.68
CA SER A 92 -20.48 -21.80 13.55
C SER A 92 -20.11 -21.91 15.04
N GLU A 93 -18.82 -21.90 15.38
CA GLU A 93 -18.33 -22.08 16.76
C GLU A 93 -18.20 -20.75 17.53
N THR A 94 -18.53 -19.62 16.90
CA THR A 94 -18.32 -18.27 17.46
C THR A 94 -18.82 -18.10 18.90
N GLU A 95 -20.05 -18.52 19.21
CA GLU A 95 -20.61 -18.38 20.56
C GLU A 95 -19.89 -19.26 21.59
N GLU A 96 -19.47 -20.46 21.20
CA GLU A 96 -18.73 -21.36 22.08
C GLU A 96 -17.31 -20.85 22.33
N VAL A 97 -16.63 -20.35 21.30
CA VAL A 97 -15.32 -19.70 21.42
C VAL A 97 -15.42 -18.46 22.31
N LYS A 98 -16.46 -17.63 22.14
CA LYS A 98 -16.69 -16.45 22.98
C LYS A 98 -16.90 -16.82 24.45
N ARG A 99 -17.61 -17.91 24.72
CA ARG A 99 -17.90 -18.40 26.08
C ARG A 99 -16.68 -19.04 26.75
N THR A 100 -15.97 -19.89 26.01
CA THR A 100 -14.88 -20.72 26.57
C THR A 100 -13.51 -20.06 26.47
N ARG A 101 -13.34 -19.16 25.48
CA ARG A 101 -12.05 -18.61 25.05
C ARG A 101 -11.06 -19.69 24.59
N CYS A 102 -11.58 -20.83 24.14
CA CYS A 102 -10.80 -21.93 23.59
C CYS A 102 -11.12 -22.11 22.11
N ILE A 103 -10.09 -22.36 21.31
CA ILE A 103 -10.22 -22.58 19.86
C ILE A 103 -9.52 -23.90 19.53
N LYS A 104 -10.16 -24.71 18.69
CA LYS A 104 -9.51 -25.88 18.09
C LYS A 104 -8.76 -25.45 16.83
N LEU A 105 -7.47 -25.75 16.77
CA LEU A 105 -6.65 -25.36 15.62
C LEU A 105 -7.08 -26.10 14.34
N LEU A 106 -7.17 -25.35 13.24
CA LEU A 106 -7.45 -25.87 11.91
C LEU A 106 -6.24 -26.65 11.38
N PRO A 107 -6.47 -27.75 10.64
CA PRO A 107 -5.39 -28.45 9.96
C PRO A 107 -4.83 -27.60 8.81
N PRO A 108 -3.56 -27.80 8.39
CA PRO A 108 -3.02 -27.16 7.19
C PRO A 108 -3.86 -27.49 5.96
N THR A 109 -4.24 -26.46 5.21
CA THR A 109 -4.98 -26.58 3.95
C THR A 109 -4.02 -27.05 2.87
N THR A 110 -4.22 -28.25 2.33
CA THR A 110 -3.49 -28.72 1.14
C THR A 110 -3.89 -27.83 -0.03
N THR A 111 -2.99 -26.99 -0.50
CA THR A 111 -3.32 -25.76 -1.24
C THR A 111 -3.98 -26.03 -2.59
N VAL A 112 -5.07 -25.29 -2.86
CA VAL A 112 -5.71 -25.11 -4.18
C VAL A 112 -4.71 -24.71 -5.29
N GLN A 113 -3.52 -24.24 -4.90
CA GLN A 113 -2.38 -23.95 -5.76
C GLN A 113 -1.94 -25.16 -6.61
N GLU A 114 -1.99 -26.40 -6.11
CA GLU A 114 -1.64 -27.58 -6.92
C GLU A 114 -2.65 -27.84 -8.06
N ASN A 115 -3.93 -27.56 -7.81
CA ASN A 115 -5.01 -27.75 -8.79
C ASN A 115 -5.01 -26.67 -9.90
N LEU A 116 -4.59 -25.44 -9.57
CA LEU A 116 -4.40 -24.36 -10.55
C LEU A 116 -3.12 -24.55 -11.40
N LEU A 117 -2.04 -25.06 -10.81
CA LEU A 117 -0.81 -25.40 -11.54
C LEU A 117 -1.00 -26.61 -12.49
N HIS A 118 -1.85 -27.58 -12.13
CA HIS A 118 -2.16 -28.72 -12.98
C HIS A 118 -3.02 -28.36 -14.21
N SER A 119 -3.92 -27.37 -14.11
CA SER A 119 -4.72 -26.94 -15.27
C SER A 119 -3.90 -26.18 -16.31
N GLN A 120 -2.81 -25.51 -15.89
CA GLN A 120 -1.96 -24.70 -16.78
C GLN A 120 -0.93 -25.51 -17.59
N LYS A 121 -0.49 -26.69 -17.13
CA LYS A 121 0.44 -27.55 -17.88
C LYS A 121 -0.17 -28.14 -19.16
N ASN A 122 -1.50 -28.34 -19.19
CA ASN A 122 -2.18 -28.93 -20.36
C ASN A 122 -2.42 -27.94 -21.51
N ALA A 123 -2.27 -26.63 -21.29
CA ALA A 123 -2.51 -25.60 -22.31
C ALA A 123 -1.27 -25.22 -23.14
N LYS A 124 -0.05 -25.60 -22.70
CA LYS A 124 1.22 -25.16 -23.34
C LYS A 124 1.81 -26.13 -24.39
N VAL A 125 1.17 -27.25 -24.68
CA VAL A 125 1.70 -28.27 -25.63
C VAL A 125 1.31 -27.99 -27.08
N SER A 126 0.43 -27.04 -27.35
CA SER A 126 -0.19 -26.85 -28.67
C SER A 126 0.07 -25.48 -29.32
N SER A 127 1.31 -24.97 -29.33
CA SER A 127 1.71 -23.99 -30.34
C SER A 127 3.23 -23.74 -30.37
N SER A 128 3.97 -24.51 -31.18
CA SER A 128 5.29 -24.08 -31.62
C SER A 128 5.63 -24.67 -32.99
N THR A 129 5.62 -23.85 -34.04
CA THR A 129 6.59 -23.90 -35.16
C THR A 129 6.28 -22.81 -36.20
N HIS A 130 7.09 -21.75 -36.27
CA HIS A 130 7.67 -21.33 -37.56
C HIS A 130 8.89 -20.42 -37.43
N LYS A 131 9.83 -20.64 -38.36
CA LYS A 131 11.19 -20.08 -38.47
C LYS A 131 11.21 -18.81 -39.34
N GLY A 132 12.13 -17.89 -39.04
CA GLY A 132 12.71 -16.92 -39.98
C GLY A 132 14.05 -16.43 -39.38
N LYS A 133 15.22 -16.82 -39.91
CA LYS A 133 15.99 -16.32 -41.06
C LYS A 133 16.48 -14.86 -40.90
N ASP A 134 17.78 -14.80 -40.67
CA ASP A 134 18.65 -13.62 -40.60
C ASP A 134 18.68 -12.80 -41.89
N ASN A 135 18.95 -11.50 -41.75
CA ASN A 135 19.96 -10.81 -42.57
C ASN A 135 20.34 -9.46 -41.95
N ALA A 136 21.64 -9.25 -41.82
CA ALA A 136 22.28 -7.99 -41.51
C ALA A 136 22.59 -7.22 -42.81
N HIS A 137 22.50 -5.88 -42.80
CA HIS A 137 23.61 -5.02 -43.23
C HIS A 137 23.36 -3.51 -43.05
N GLN A 138 24.43 -2.88 -42.54
CA GLN A 138 25.02 -1.58 -42.91
C GLN A 138 24.39 -0.28 -42.41
N LEU A 139 25.18 0.33 -41.51
CA LEU A 139 25.23 1.72 -41.09
C LEU A 139 25.60 2.65 -42.25
N ASN A 140 25.04 3.86 -42.25
CA ASN A 140 25.73 5.06 -42.70
C ASN A 140 25.32 6.26 -41.83
N ASP A 141 26.32 7.02 -41.44
CA ASP A 141 26.29 8.23 -40.61
C ASP A 141 25.51 9.39 -41.23
N SER A 142 24.84 10.21 -40.40
CA SER A 142 25.10 11.67 -40.32
C SER A 142 24.18 12.41 -39.32
N GLN A 143 24.83 13.01 -38.32
CA GLN A 143 24.62 14.37 -37.78
C GLN A 143 23.28 14.76 -37.09
N ASN A 144 23.31 14.68 -35.76
CA ASN A 144 22.98 15.74 -34.78
C ASN A 144 21.84 16.72 -35.09
N LYS A 145 20.62 16.38 -34.63
CA LYS A 145 19.64 17.31 -34.03
C LYS A 145 18.94 16.58 -32.89
N MET A 146 19.08 17.07 -31.66
CA MET A 146 18.29 16.59 -30.52
C MET A 146 16.83 17.02 -30.70
N ASN A 147 16.06 16.22 -31.42
CA ASN A 147 14.61 16.15 -31.34
C ASN A 147 14.28 14.71 -30.98
N HIS A 148 14.06 14.41 -29.71
CA HIS A 148 13.50 13.13 -29.29
C HIS A 148 11.97 13.24 -29.23
N ASN A 149 11.36 13.35 -30.42
CA ASN A 149 10.07 12.70 -30.67
C ASN A 149 10.40 11.38 -31.34
N MET A 150 10.48 10.29 -30.56
CA MET A 150 10.26 8.98 -31.15
C MET A 150 8.76 8.85 -31.38
N ASP A 151 8.34 9.13 -32.62
CA ASP A 151 7.02 8.77 -33.14
C ASP A 151 6.89 7.25 -33.15
N ILE A 152 6.45 6.68 -32.04
CA ILE A 152 5.80 5.36 -32.01
C ILE A 152 4.36 5.60 -32.43
N ASN A 153 4.14 5.86 -33.72
CA ASN A 153 2.79 5.84 -34.27
C ASN A 153 2.82 5.29 -35.68
N SER A 154 2.76 3.96 -35.76
CA SER A 154 2.22 3.31 -36.94
C SER A 154 1.59 1.94 -36.66
N ASN A 155 1.08 1.66 -35.44
CA ASN A 155 -0.02 0.68 -35.17
C ASN A 155 -0.36 0.34 -33.68
N GLY A 156 0.27 0.92 -32.66
CA GLY A 156 -0.04 0.60 -31.24
C GLY A 156 -0.73 1.75 -30.51
N ASN A 157 -1.88 1.51 -29.87
CA ASN A 157 -2.52 2.50 -29.00
C ASN A 157 -1.83 2.46 -27.61
N LEU A 158 -1.53 3.61 -27.02
CA LEU A 158 -1.01 3.70 -25.64
C LEU A 158 -1.95 2.98 -24.65
N ASP A 159 -3.26 2.98 -24.93
CA ASP A 159 -4.24 2.26 -24.12
C ASP A 159 -3.95 0.75 -24.08
N ASP A 160 -3.47 0.16 -25.19
CA ASP A 160 -3.21 -1.28 -25.28
C ASP A 160 -2.14 -1.72 -24.27
N ILE A 161 -1.11 -0.87 -24.08
CA ILE A 161 -0.01 -1.16 -23.15
C ILE A 161 -0.31 -0.69 -21.72
N LEU A 162 -1.38 0.09 -21.52
CA LEU A 162 -1.84 0.53 -20.20
C LEU A 162 -3.09 -0.21 -19.71
N GLU A 163 -3.56 -1.23 -20.43
CA GLU A 163 -4.65 -2.11 -20.02
C GLU A 163 -4.56 -2.61 -18.56
N PRO A 164 -3.40 -3.10 -18.06
CA PRO A 164 -3.29 -3.50 -16.65
C PRO A 164 -3.59 -2.36 -15.66
N PHE A 165 -3.14 -1.15 -15.97
CA PHE A 165 -3.36 0.04 -15.15
C PHE A 165 -4.82 0.52 -15.23
N ASN A 166 -5.39 0.56 -16.42
CA ASN A 166 -6.78 0.94 -16.65
C ASN A 166 -7.74 -0.03 -15.96
N TYR A 167 -7.43 -1.33 -16.01
CA TYR A 167 -8.14 -2.37 -15.26
C TYR A 167 -8.14 -2.07 -13.76
N LEU A 168 -6.96 -1.88 -13.15
CA LEU A 168 -6.87 -1.59 -11.72
C LEU A 168 -7.64 -0.32 -11.33
N LYS A 169 -7.53 0.73 -12.15
CA LYS A 169 -8.23 2.00 -11.94
C LYS A 169 -9.76 1.85 -12.00
N SER A 170 -10.27 0.89 -12.79
CA SER A 170 -11.70 0.59 -12.89
C SER A 170 -12.28 -0.09 -11.64
N LEU A 171 -11.44 -0.70 -10.80
CA LEU A 171 -11.90 -1.38 -9.60
C LEU A 171 -12.38 -0.36 -8.54
N PRO A 172 -13.47 -0.64 -7.80
CA PRO A 172 -14.04 0.29 -6.83
C PRO A 172 -13.07 0.61 -5.69
N GLY A 173 -12.76 1.90 -5.49
CA GLY A 173 -11.90 2.39 -4.41
C GLY A 173 -12.68 3.17 -3.34
N LYS A 174 -12.10 3.33 -2.15
CA LYS A 174 -12.71 4.07 -1.02
C LYS A 174 -12.49 5.60 -1.08
N ASN A 175 -11.74 6.08 -2.08
CA ASN A 175 -11.38 7.49 -2.31
C ASN A 175 -10.86 8.26 -1.07
N VAL A 176 -10.19 7.57 -0.15
CA VAL A 176 -9.68 8.15 1.10
C VAL A 176 -8.59 9.19 0.82
N ARG A 177 -7.70 8.90 -0.14
CA ARG A 177 -6.57 9.76 -0.49
C ARG A 177 -7.02 11.13 -0.99
N SER A 178 -7.90 11.20 -1.98
CA SER A 178 -8.35 12.48 -2.53
C SER A 178 -9.01 13.34 -1.46
N LYS A 179 -9.80 12.75 -0.55
CA LYS A 179 -10.34 13.46 0.63
C LYS A 179 -9.26 14.01 1.56
N LEU A 180 -8.16 13.26 1.76
CA LEU A 180 -7.04 13.77 2.55
C LEU A 180 -6.32 14.92 1.84
N ILE A 181 -6.05 14.81 0.53
CA ILE A 181 -5.44 15.90 -0.24
C ILE A 181 -6.32 17.15 -0.20
N GLU A 182 -7.65 16.99 -0.35
CA GLU A 182 -8.64 18.06 -0.20
C GLU A 182 -8.56 18.71 1.20
N ALA A 183 -8.51 17.90 2.25
CA ALA A 183 -8.41 18.39 3.63
C ALA A 183 -7.10 19.15 3.88
N LEU A 184 -5.96 18.64 3.38
CA LEU A 184 -4.67 19.32 3.48
C LEU A 184 -4.67 20.64 2.69
N ASN A 185 -5.33 20.67 1.53
CA ASN A 185 -5.40 21.87 0.71
C ASN A 185 -6.17 23.02 1.37
N TYR A 186 -6.97 22.76 2.41
CA TYR A 186 -7.54 23.83 3.24
C TYR A 186 -6.46 24.74 3.83
N TRP A 187 -5.30 24.19 4.22
CA TRP A 187 -4.18 24.96 4.76
C TRP A 187 -3.25 25.51 3.68
N PHE A 188 -2.97 24.75 2.63
CA PHE A 188 -2.02 25.15 1.58
C PHE A 188 -2.63 26.03 0.49
N GLN A 189 -3.95 26.06 0.32
CA GLN A 189 -4.66 26.92 -0.64
C GLN A 189 -4.09 26.90 -2.07
N VAL A 190 -3.66 25.72 -2.52
CA VAL A 190 -3.20 25.51 -3.91
C VAL A 190 -4.38 25.72 -4.86
N SER A 191 -4.12 26.34 -6.02
CA SER A 191 -5.14 26.59 -7.04
C SER A 191 -5.77 25.29 -7.54
N GLU A 192 -7.04 25.33 -7.93
CA GLU A 192 -7.78 24.15 -8.40
C GLU A 192 -7.09 23.45 -9.59
N GLU A 193 -6.48 24.22 -10.49
CA GLU A 193 -5.69 23.70 -11.62
C GLU A 193 -4.51 22.84 -11.15
N LYS A 194 -3.66 23.39 -10.27
CA LYS A 194 -2.49 22.68 -9.73
C LYS A 194 -2.91 21.52 -8.84
N PHE A 195 -3.98 21.68 -8.08
CA PHE A 195 -4.55 20.63 -7.24
C PHE A 195 -4.96 19.41 -8.07
N LYS A 196 -5.67 19.60 -9.19
CA LYS A 196 -6.05 18.50 -10.10
C LYS A 196 -4.82 17.78 -10.64
N ILE A 197 -3.77 18.51 -11.02
CA ILE A 197 -2.52 17.91 -11.48
C ILE A 197 -1.87 17.06 -10.38
N ILE A 198 -1.83 17.57 -9.14
CA ILE A 198 -1.30 16.82 -7.98
C ILE A 198 -2.12 15.55 -7.72
N ASP A 199 -3.46 15.65 -7.67
CA ASP A 199 -4.35 14.50 -7.44
C ASP A 199 -4.18 13.43 -8.54
N GLU A 200 -4.05 13.84 -9.80
CA GLU A 200 -3.76 12.93 -10.92
C GLU A 200 -2.41 12.21 -10.76
N ILE A 201 -1.34 12.95 -10.44
CA ILE A 201 0.00 12.39 -10.19
C ILE A 201 -0.06 11.35 -9.06
N MET A 202 -0.75 11.67 -7.95
CA MET A 202 -0.90 10.76 -6.82
C MET A 202 -1.72 9.52 -7.17
N GLY A 203 -2.75 9.66 -8.00
CA GLY A 203 -3.52 8.55 -8.52
C GLY A 203 -2.67 7.62 -9.42
N MET A 204 -1.83 8.20 -10.27
CA MET A 204 -0.90 7.46 -11.14
C MET A 204 0.10 6.66 -10.31
N LEU A 205 0.85 7.32 -9.42
CA LEU A 205 1.90 6.69 -8.63
C LEU A 205 1.36 5.60 -7.70
N HIS A 206 0.23 5.85 -7.04
CA HIS A 206 -0.36 4.84 -6.16
C HIS A 206 -0.84 3.60 -6.92
N ASN A 207 -1.52 3.77 -8.05
CA ASN A 207 -2.02 2.63 -8.80
C ASN A 207 -0.85 1.87 -9.45
N ALA A 208 0.20 2.56 -9.91
CA ALA A 208 1.41 1.92 -10.40
C ALA A 208 2.11 1.10 -9.30
N SER A 209 2.23 1.64 -8.08
CA SER A 209 2.83 0.91 -6.97
C SER A 209 2.00 -0.33 -6.59
N LEU A 210 0.67 -0.24 -6.62
CA LEU A 210 -0.20 -1.41 -6.37
C LEU A 210 -0.05 -2.52 -7.42
N LEU A 211 0.17 -2.19 -8.69
CA LEU A 211 0.42 -3.20 -9.72
C LEU A 211 1.71 -3.98 -9.45
N MET A 212 2.76 -3.27 -9.02
CA MET A 212 4.05 -3.88 -8.67
C MET A 212 3.94 -4.68 -7.37
N ASP A 213 3.34 -4.12 -6.33
CA ASP A 213 3.10 -4.75 -5.03
C ASP A 213 2.32 -6.07 -5.20
N ASP A 214 1.28 -6.10 -6.03
CA ASP A 214 0.54 -7.34 -6.32
C ASP A 214 1.43 -8.45 -6.92
N ILE A 215 2.41 -8.09 -7.74
CA ILE A 215 3.37 -9.03 -8.33
C ILE A 215 4.41 -9.46 -7.30
N GLU A 216 4.99 -8.50 -6.59
CA GLU A 216 6.06 -8.70 -5.61
C GLU A 216 5.60 -9.51 -4.41
N ASP A 217 4.32 -9.44 -4.06
CA ASP A 217 3.70 -10.23 -2.99
C ASP A 217 3.08 -11.54 -3.47
N GLY A 218 3.07 -11.80 -4.78
CA GLY A 218 2.42 -12.98 -5.36
C GLY A 218 0.91 -13.01 -5.10
N SER A 219 0.28 -11.84 -5.05
CA SER A 219 -1.14 -11.69 -4.71
C SER A 219 -2.03 -12.36 -5.76
N ALA A 220 -3.14 -12.97 -5.31
CA ALA A 220 -4.13 -13.55 -6.21
C ALA A 220 -5.30 -12.59 -6.50
N LEU A 221 -5.67 -11.77 -5.51
CA LEU A 221 -6.86 -10.91 -5.56
C LEU A 221 -6.55 -9.50 -5.07
N ARG A 222 -7.19 -8.50 -5.69
CA ARG A 222 -7.28 -7.13 -5.22
C ARG A 222 -8.73 -6.66 -5.27
N ARG A 223 -9.22 -6.15 -4.13
CA ARG A 223 -10.62 -5.66 -3.98
C ARG A 223 -11.67 -6.72 -4.39
N GLY A 224 -11.37 -8.00 -4.15
CA GLY A 224 -12.24 -9.14 -4.49
C GLY A 224 -12.15 -9.59 -5.96
N SER A 225 -11.35 -8.94 -6.79
CA SER A 225 -11.15 -9.28 -8.20
C SER A 225 -9.74 -9.85 -8.45
N PRO A 226 -9.51 -10.66 -9.50
CA PRO A 226 -8.17 -11.11 -9.86
C PRO A 226 -7.21 -9.94 -10.09
N VAL A 227 -5.96 -10.07 -9.66
CA VAL A 227 -4.94 -9.03 -9.89
C VAL A 227 -4.55 -8.93 -11.37
N ALA A 228 -4.10 -7.75 -11.78
CA ALA A 228 -3.85 -7.44 -13.19
C ALA A 228 -2.84 -8.39 -13.86
N HIS A 229 -1.78 -8.78 -13.15
CA HIS A 229 -0.75 -9.67 -13.71
C HIS A 229 -1.23 -11.09 -13.99
N LEU A 230 -2.33 -11.54 -13.37
CA LEU A 230 -2.97 -12.81 -13.69
C LEU A 230 -3.89 -12.72 -14.92
N ILE A 231 -4.34 -11.53 -15.30
CA ILE A 231 -5.20 -11.28 -16.46
C ILE A 231 -4.36 -10.97 -17.69
N TYR A 232 -3.43 -10.03 -17.56
CA TYR A 232 -2.66 -9.44 -18.65
C TYR A 232 -1.21 -9.94 -18.73
N GLY A 233 -0.79 -10.75 -17.75
CA GLY A 233 0.56 -11.27 -17.63
C GLY A 233 1.52 -10.34 -16.89
N THR A 234 2.46 -10.94 -16.17
CA THR A 234 3.49 -10.24 -15.41
C THR A 234 4.32 -9.26 -16.25
N PRO A 235 4.84 -9.62 -17.44
CA PRO A 235 5.72 -8.70 -18.19
C PRO A 235 5.03 -7.39 -18.58
N LEU A 236 3.79 -7.46 -19.06
CA LEU A 236 3.04 -6.27 -19.47
C LEU A 236 2.64 -5.42 -18.25
N THR A 237 2.29 -6.07 -17.13
CA THR A 237 1.90 -5.37 -15.91
C THR A 237 3.08 -4.59 -15.30
N ILE A 238 4.28 -5.18 -15.27
CA ILE A 238 5.51 -4.48 -14.85
C ILE A 238 5.76 -3.26 -15.74
N ASN A 239 5.74 -3.48 -17.07
CA ASN A 239 6.02 -2.39 -18.02
C ASN A 239 5.00 -1.25 -17.90
N ALA A 240 3.70 -1.56 -17.74
CA ALA A 240 2.66 -0.57 -17.55
C ALA A 240 2.87 0.24 -16.26
N ALA A 241 3.22 -0.42 -15.15
CA ALA A 241 3.48 0.25 -13.88
C ALA A 241 4.67 1.22 -13.96
N GLU A 242 5.80 0.77 -14.52
CA GLU A 242 6.99 1.60 -14.72
C GLU A 242 6.72 2.79 -15.65
N LEU A 243 6.03 2.55 -16.78
CA LEU A 243 5.65 3.60 -17.72
C LEU A 243 4.81 4.68 -17.05
N VAL A 244 3.83 4.30 -16.23
CA VAL A 244 2.99 5.25 -15.49
C VAL A 244 3.81 6.08 -14.50
N CYS A 245 4.81 5.51 -13.83
CA CYS A 245 5.73 6.28 -12.99
C CYS A 245 6.46 7.38 -13.77
N PHE A 246 6.97 7.06 -14.97
CA PHE A 246 7.62 8.07 -15.83
C PHE A 246 6.63 9.12 -16.36
N LEU A 247 5.41 8.72 -16.73
CA LEU A 247 4.36 9.66 -17.13
C LEU A 247 3.94 10.59 -15.99
N ALA A 248 3.93 10.10 -14.74
CA ALA A 248 3.66 10.93 -13.56
C ALA A 248 4.76 11.98 -13.36
N ILE A 249 6.04 11.60 -13.53
CA ILE A 249 7.17 12.53 -13.51
C ILE A 249 7.03 13.57 -14.62
N GLN A 250 6.71 13.15 -15.84
CA GLN A 250 6.50 14.07 -16.97
C GLN A 250 5.36 15.05 -16.68
N LYS A 251 4.24 14.56 -16.12
CA LYS A 251 3.10 15.39 -15.71
C LYS A 251 3.47 16.39 -14.61
N ALA A 252 4.33 16.02 -13.65
CA ALA A 252 4.75 16.93 -12.59
C ALA A 252 5.42 18.20 -13.11
N TYR A 253 6.17 18.13 -14.22
CA TYR A 253 6.77 19.32 -14.83
C TYR A 253 5.74 20.36 -15.31
N THR A 254 4.48 19.97 -15.52
CA THR A 254 3.40 20.91 -15.87
C THR A 254 2.97 21.81 -14.70
N LEU A 255 3.39 21.52 -13.47
CA LEU A 255 3.21 22.40 -12.30
C LEU A 255 4.05 23.69 -12.38
N ASN A 256 4.94 23.80 -13.38
CA ASN A 256 5.78 24.97 -13.65
C ASN A 256 6.63 25.43 -12.45
N ASN A 257 7.12 24.47 -11.65
CA ASN A 257 8.05 24.73 -10.56
C ASN A 257 9.31 23.86 -10.74
N PRO A 258 10.53 24.45 -10.71
CA PRO A 258 11.76 23.73 -11.03
C PRO A 258 12.11 22.61 -10.04
N ASN A 259 11.55 22.64 -8.82
CA ASN A 259 11.87 21.66 -7.78
C ASN A 259 11.02 20.39 -7.85
N VAL A 260 9.89 20.38 -8.57
CA VAL A 260 8.93 19.26 -8.55
C VAL A 260 9.53 17.95 -9.04
N GLY A 261 10.36 17.99 -10.09
CA GLY A 261 11.02 16.79 -10.60
C GLY A 261 11.93 16.15 -9.56
N ARG A 262 12.72 16.96 -8.85
CA ARG A 262 13.60 16.47 -7.77
C ARG A 262 12.78 15.90 -6.62
N ILE A 263 11.74 16.62 -6.17
CA ILE A 263 10.86 16.17 -5.09
C ILE A 263 10.24 14.80 -5.42
N LEU A 264 9.68 14.64 -6.63
CA LEU A 264 9.10 13.36 -7.03
C LEU A 264 10.14 12.23 -7.04
N ILE A 265 11.32 12.48 -7.62
CA ILE A 265 12.37 11.45 -7.73
C ILE A 265 12.87 11.04 -6.34
N ASP A 266 13.13 12.01 -5.45
CA ASP A 266 13.60 11.75 -4.09
C ASP A 266 12.59 10.85 -3.34
N HIS A 267 11.29 11.19 -3.38
CA HIS A 267 10.24 10.39 -2.75
C HIS A 267 10.05 9.01 -3.40
N LEU A 268 10.17 8.90 -4.73
CA LEU A 268 10.12 7.60 -5.41
C LEU A 268 11.30 6.72 -5.03
N VAL A 269 12.49 7.28 -4.86
CA VAL A 269 13.66 6.55 -4.37
C VAL A 269 13.42 6.03 -2.97
N ASP A 270 12.88 6.85 -2.07
CA ASP A 270 12.58 6.42 -0.70
C ASP A 270 11.48 5.34 -0.65
N LEU A 271 10.42 5.48 -1.45
CA LEU A 271 9.40 4.44 -1.64
C LEU A 271 10.02 3.08 -2.01
N HIS A 272 10.95 3.05 -2.98
CA HIS A 272 11.61 1.83 -3.41
C HIS A 272 12.59 1.28 -2.36
N LYS A 273 13.24 2.14 -1.55
CA LYS A 273 14.05 1.66 -0.41
C LYS A 273 13.17 0.97 0.62
N GLY A 274 12.02 1.56 0.96
CA GLY A 274 11.03 0.97 1.86
C GLY A 274 10.57 -0.40 1.36
N GLN A 275 10.08 -0.46 0.12
CA GLN A 275 9.67 -1.71 -0.52
C GLN A 275 10.79 -2.75 -0.58
N GLY A 276 12.02 -2.32 -0.91
CA GLY A 276 13.18 -3.21 -1.00
C GLY A 276 13.54 -3.85 0.34
N TYR A 277 13.46 -3.11 1.45
CA TYR A 277 13.68 -3.70 2.78
C TYR A 277 12.55 -4.64 3.20
N ASP A 278 11.30 -4.30 2.90
CA ASP A 278 10.14 -5.17 3.16
C ASP A 278 10.31 -6.54 2.48
N ILE A 279 10.59 -6.53 1.17
CA ILE A 279 10.88 -7.74 0.40
C ILE A 279 12.10 -8.47 0.96
N TRP A 280 13.23 -7.76 1.18
CA TRP A 280 14.46 -8.41 1.62
C TRP A 280 14.30 -9.10 2.98
N TRP A 281 13.63 -8.46 3.94
CA TRP A 281 13.33 -9.07 5.23
C TRP A 281 12.46 -10.31 5.10
N ARG A 282 11.41 -10.25 4.26
CA ARG A 282 10.53 -11.38 3.97
C ARG A 282 11.29 -12.55 3.34
N GLU A 283 12.03 -12.32 2.26
CA GLU A 283 12.75 -13.38 1.54
C GLU A 283 13.88 -14.01 2.36
N ASN A 284 14.41 -13.29 3.35
CA ASN A 284 15.49 -13.77 4.23
C ASN A 284 15.02 -14.20 5.63
N ASN A 285 13.71 -14.17 5.91
CA ASN A 285 13.13 -14.48 7.23
C ASN A 285 13.76 -13.67 8.38
N ILE A 286 13.97 -12.37 8.16
CA ILE A 286 14.55 -11.47 9.15
C ILE A 286 13.43 -10.63 9.78
N CYS A 287 13.25 -10.76 11.10
CA CYS A 287 12.39 -9.84 11.83
C CYS A 287 13.14 -8.52 12.07
N PRO A 288 12.67 -7.38 11.54
CA PRO A 288 13.30 -6.09 11.81
C PRO A 288 13.11 -5.68 13.27
N THR A 289 13.97 -4.78 13.75
CA THR A 289 13.68 -4.03 14.98
C THR A 289 12.50 -3.09 14.73
N GLU A 290 11.77 -2.72 15.78
CA GLU A 290 10.66 -1.77 15.70
C GLU A 290 11.10 -0.44 15.05
N GLU A 291 12.28 0.08 15.41
CA GLU A 291 12.85 1.28 14.78
C GLU A 291 13.04 1.13 13.26
N ASN A 292 13.57 -0.01 12.81
CA ASN A 292 13.77 -0.26 11.38
C ASN A 292 12.44 -0.47 10.67
N TYR A 293 11.48 -1.14 11.31
CA TYR A 293 10.13 -1.33 10.78
C TYR A 293 9.43 0.02 10.56
N TYR A 294 9.47 0.93 11.54
CA TYR A 294 8.92 2.28 11.36
C TYR A 294 9.59 3.04 10.22
N LYS A 295 10.92 3.00 10.10
CA LYS A 295 11.64 3.62 8.98
C LYS A 295 11.22 3.03 7.63
N MET A 296 10.99 1.72 7.57
CA MET A 296 10.53 1.06 6.35
C MET A 296 9.11 1.52 5.98
N ILE A 297 8.17 1.53 6.93
CA ILE A 297 6.79 1.98 6.67
C ILE A 297 6.76 3.46 6.28
N ASP A 298 7.52 4.31 6.97
CA ASP A 298 7.57 5.74 6.67
C ASP A 298 8.05 5.98 5.23
N ASN A 299 8.99 5.17 4.75
CA ASN A 299 9.42 5.19 3.34
C ASN A 299 8.35 4.60 2.40
N LYS A 300 7.71 3.47 2.75
CA LYS A 300 6.76 2.75 1.88
C LYS A 300 5.37 3.39 1.84
N CYS A 301 4.66 3.40 2.97
CA CYS A 301 3.31 3.94 3.08
C CYS A 301 3.33 5.46 3.33
N GLY A 302 4.20 5.91 4.24
CA GLY A 302 4.39 7.34 4.56
C GLY A 302 4.88 8.16 3.37
N GLY A 303 5.72 7.58 2.51
CA GLY A 303 6.37 8.28 1.40
C GLY A 303 5.41 8.97 0.44
N LEU A 304 4.25 8.35 0.15
CA LEU A 304 3.23 9.00 -0.69
C LEU A 304 2.53 10.16 0.02
N PHE A 305 2.38 10.12 1.35
CA PHE A 305 1.82 11.25 2.11
C PHE A 305 2.82 12.40 2.21
N HIS A 306 4.11 12.10 2.43
CA HIS A 306 5.17 13.11 2.40
C HIS A 306 5.28 13.77 1.03
N LEU A 307 5.16 12.99 -0.06
CA LEU A 307 5.12 13.52 -1.42
C LEU A 307 3.93 14.48 -1.64
N ILE A 308 2.73 14.13 -1.16
CA ILE A 308 1.56 15.02 -1.22
C ILE A 308 1.89 16.36 -0.56
N LEU A 309 2.45 16.32 0.65
CA LEU A 309 2.76 17.52 1.42
C LEU A 309 3.81 18.39 0.73
N ASP A 310 4.89 17.80 0.24
CA ASP A 310 5.93 18.56 -0.43
C ASP A 310 5.43 19.17 -1.75
N LEU A 311 4.57 18.47 -2.49
CA LEU A 311 3.94 19.02 -3.70
C LEU A 311 2.98 20.18 -3.37
N LEU A 312 2.12 20.01 -2.37
CA LEU A 312 1.20 21.06 -1.92
C LEU A 312 1.97 22.28 -1.42
N LYS A 313 2.97 22.09 -0.56
CA LYS A 313 3.86 23.15 -0.05
C LYS A 313 4.57 23.88 -1.19
N THR A 314 5.10 23.14 -2.16
CA THR A 314 5.82 23.71 -3.32
C THR A 314 4.90 24.51 -4.25
N CYS A 315 3.61 24.18 -4.28
CA CYS A 315 2.61 24.85 -5.11
C CYS A 315 1.76 25.89 -4.36
N SER A 316 1.90 25.97 -3.04
CA SER A 316 1.14 26.83 -2.14
C SER A 316 1.43 28.31 -2.42
N PRO A 317 0.41 29.17 -2.56
CA PRO A 317 0.61 30.62 -2.55
C PRO A 317 0.87 31.18 -1.14
N ILE A 318 0.66 30.38 -0.10
CA ILE A 318 0.84 30.77 1.31
C ILE A 318 2.13 30.18 1.85
N ASP A 319 2.91 31.00 2.55
CA ASP A 319 4.02 30.53 3.37
C ASP A 319 3.52 30.21 4.77
N LEU A 320 3.43 28.91 5.08
CA LEU A 320 3.03 28.44 6.40
C LEU A 320 4.22 28.51 7.35
N THR A 321 3.96 28.79 8.63
CA THR A 321 5.03 28.78 9.64
C THR A 321 5.65 27.39 9.76
N GLU A 322 6.94 27.33 10.12
CA GLU A 322 7.64 26.06 10.32
C GLU A 322 6.93 25.16 11.34
N GLU A 323 6.36 25.75 12.38
CA GLU A 323 5.56 25.05 13.39
C GLU A 323 4.34 24.35 12.78
N LYS A 324 3.59 25.04 11.91
CA LYS A 324 2.43 24.46 11.22
C LYS A 324 2.85 23.37 10.26
N ILE A 325 3.92 23.58 9.49
CA ILE A 325 4.46 22.58 8.57
C ILE A 325 4.86 21.33 9.35
N LYS A 326 5.56 21.49 10.48
CA LYS A 326 5.93 20.38 11.36
C LYS A 326 4.69 19.62 11.85
N ALA A 327 3.67 20.32 12.35
CA ALA A 327 2.45 19.68 12.84
C ALA A 327 1.71 18.90 11.74
N ILE A 328 1.65 19.44 10.51
CA ILE A 328 1.04 18.76 9.35
C ILE A 328 1.87 17.54 8.94
N ASN A 329 3.20 17.63 8.95
CA ASN A 329 4.08 16.49 8.67
C ASN A 329 3.89 15.37 9.70
N ASP A 330 3.87 15.71 11.01
CA ASP A 330 3.66 14.74 12.09
C ASP A 330 2.28 14.04 11.94
N LEU A 331 1.24 14.78 11.51
CA LEU A 331 -0.07 14.23 11.18
C LEU A 331 -0.03 13.24 10.01
N CYS A 332 0.64 13.60 8.91
CA CYS A 332 0.75 12.71 7.75
C CYS A 332 1.61 11.48 8.02
N GLN A 333 2.66 11.60 8.82
CA GLN A 333 3.44 10.46 9.30
C GLN A 333 2.54 9.50 10.09
N THR A 334 1.71 10.03 10.98
CA THR A 334 0.74 9.22 11.75
C THR A 334 -0.25 8.52 10.81
N PHE A 335 -0.78 9.20 9.79
CA PHE A 335 -1.64 8.57 8.78
C PHE A 335 -0.93 7.49 7.96
N GLY A 336 0.36 7.65 7.68
CA GLY A 336 1.18 6.66 6.98
C GLY A 336 1.42 5.38 7.77
N LEU A 337 1.29 5.43 9.10
CA LEU A 337 1.40 4.25 9.98
C LEU A 337 0.09 3.45 10.07
N PHE A 338 -1.05 4.02 9.64
CA PHE A 338 -2.37 3.37 9.63
C PHE A 338 -2.68 2.64 8.32
#